data_AF-A0A970M4Q0-F1
#
_entry.id   AF-A0A970M4Q0-F1
#
_cell.length_a   1.000
_cell.length_b   1.000
_cell.length_c   1.000
_cell.angle_alpha   90.00
_cell.angle_beta   90.00
_cell.angle_gamma   90.00
#
_symmetry.space_group_name_H-M   'P 1'
#
loop_
_entity.id
_entity.type
_entity.pdbx_description
1 polymer ?
#
loop_
_entity_poly.entity_id
_entity_poly.type
_entity_poly.pdbx_seq_one_letter_code
_entity_poly.pdbx_strand_id
1 'polypeptide(L)' 'MLAMELTNEEARILLEILERYFPDLRREVVNTDDREFRRSLKVREQYMRQFIERLKEIQK' A
#
# COMPACT_ATOMS: atom_id res chain seq x y z
N MET A 1 -6.10 -9.96 -16.68
CA MET A 1 -5.43 -8.83 -16.02
C MET A 1 -6.20 -7.57 -16.36
N LEU A 2 -6.40 -6.69 -15.38
CA LEU A 2 -6.98 -5.36 -15.60
C LEU A 2 -5.83 -4.35 -15.66
N ALA A 3 -5.86 -3.42 -16.59
CA ALA A 3 -4.85 -2.37 -16.75
C ALA A 3 -5.44 -1.00 -16.42
N MET A 4 -4.66 -0.16 -15.76
CA MET A 4 -4.95 1.24 -15.47
C MET A 4 -3.78 2.06 -15.97
N GLU A 5 -4.05 3.07 -16.80
CA GLU A 5 -3.04 4.00 -17.27
C GLU A 5 -2.91 5.15 -16.27
N LEU A 6 -1.68 5.49 -15.91
CA LEU A 6 -1.34 6.61 -15.03
C LEU A 6 -0.31 7.47 -15.75
N THR A 7 -0.47 8.78 -15.65
CA THR A 7 0.62 9.71 -15.95
C THR A 7 1.75 9.56 -14.92
N ASN A 8 2.95 10.04 -15.28
CA ASN A 8 4.09 10.04 -14.36
C ASN A 8 3.80 10.85 -13.08
N GLU A 9 3.00 11.91 -13.19
CA GLU A 9 2.56 12.73 -12.05
C GLU A 9 1.64 11.94 -11.12
N GLU A 10 0.60 11.32 -11.67
CA GLU A 10 -0.35 10.51 -10.90
C GLU A 10 0.33 9.33 -10.21
N ALA A 11 1.26 8.66 -10.91
CA ALA A 11 2.03 7.58 -10.31
C ALA A 11 2.86 8.07 -9.12
N ARG A 12 3.48 9.25 -9.22
CA ARG A 12 4.28 9.84 -8.14
C ARG A 12 3.43 10.23 -6.94
N ILE A 13 2.34 10.96 -7.16
CA ILE A 13 1.40 11.36 -6.11
C ILE A 13 0.82 10.11 -5.42
N LEU A 14 0.45 9.09 -6.19
CA LEU A 14 -0.05 7.83 -5.63
C LEU A 14 1.01 7.13 -4.77
N LEU A 15 2.26 7.09 -5.22
CA LEU A 15 3.36 6.53 -4.43
C LEU A 15 3.54 7.30 -3.11
N GLU A 16 3.57 8.64 -3.16
CA GLU A 16 3.70 9.49 -1.97
C GLU A 16 2.56 9.25 -0.97
N ILE A 17 1.32 9.16 -1.44
CA ILE A 17 0.14 8.85 -0.63
C ILE A 17 0.32 7.47 0.03
N LEU A 18 0.64 6.44 -0.74
CA LEU A 18 0.77 5.08 -0.22
C LEU A 18 1.91 4.98 0.82
N GLU A 19 3.06 5.59 0.55
CA GLU A 19 4.18 5.61 1.49
C GLU A 19 3.86 6.36 2.78
N ARG A 20 3.06 7.43 2.70
CA ARG A 20 2.60 8.18 3.88
C ARG A 20 1.64 7.37 4.75
N TYR A 21 0.73 6.61 4.15
CA TYR A 21 -0.27 5.83 4.88
C TYR A 21 0.22 4.44 5.33
N PHE A 22 1.25 3.89 4.68
CA PHE A 22 1.74 2.55 5.01
C PHE A 22 2.17 2.39 6.49
N PRO A 23 2.89 3.35 7.12
CA PRO A 23 3.18 3.30 8.55
C PRO A 23 1.94 3.26 9.44
N ASP A 24 0.87 3.96 9.06
CA ASP A 24 -0.39 4.00 9.82
C ASP A 24 -1.06 2.63 9.82
N LEU A 25 -1.13 1.99 8.65
CA LEU A 25 -1.63 0.63 8.53
C LEU A 25 -0.81 -0.37 9.37
N ARG A 26 0.53 -0.23 9.37
CA ARG A 26 1.39 -1.07 10.22
C ARG A 26 1.13 -0.84 11.71
N ARG A 27 0.91 0.41 12.13
CA ARG A 27 0.53 0.73 13.52
C ARG A 27 -0.82 0.10 13.87
N GLU A 28 -1.79 0.15 12.98
CA GLU A 28 -3.11 -0.46 13.17
C GLU A 28 -3.02 -1.99 13.31
N VAL A 29 -2.21 -2.66 12.49
CA VAL A 29 -1.94 -4.11 12.61
C VAL A 29 -1.41 -4.46 14.01
N VAL A 30 -0.46 -3.67 14.52
CA VAL A 30 0.15 -3.90 15.84
C VAL A 30 -0.86 -3.68 16.97
N ASN A 31 -1.69 -2.65 16.86
CA ASN A 31 -2.62 -2.23 17.92
C ASN A 31 -3.98 -2.96 17.89
N THR A 32 -4.21 -3.84 16.92
CA THR A 32 -5.48 -4.58 16.79
C THR A 32 -5.40 -5.90 17.53
N ASP A 33 -6.25 -6.16 18.52
CA ASP A 33 -6.30 -7.44 19.25
C ASP A 33 -7.15 -8.52 18.58
N ASP A 34 -8.21 -8.12 17.88
CA ASP A 34 -9.07 -9.04 17.14
C ASP A 34 -8.26 -9.79 16.06
N ARG A 35 -8.20 -11.12 16.19
CA ARG A 35 -7.34 -11.96 15.35
C ARG A 35 -7.78 -11.97 13.89
N GLU A 36 -9.08 -11.98 13.62
CA GLU A 36 -9.61 -12.04 12.26
C GLU A 36 -9.44 -10.70 11.57
N PHE A 37 -9.73 -9.62 12.28
CA PHE A 37 -9.51 -8.27 11.79
C PHE A 37 -8.02 -8.01 11.55
N ARG A 38 -7.13 -8.40 12.47
CA ARG A 38 -5.68 -8.30 12.29
C ARG A 38 -5.19 -9.06 11.05
N ARG A 39 -5.77 -10.23 10.73
CA ARG A 39 -5.47 -10.96 9.49
C ARG A 39 -5.86 -10.14 8.27
N SER A 40 -7.04 -9.53 8.27
CA SER A 40 -7.48 -8.66 7.17
C SER A 40 -6.55 -7.45 6.97
N LEU A 41 -6.06 -6.85 8.06
CA LEU A 41 -5.10 -5.75 8.00
C LEU A 41 -3.75 -6.18 7.43
N LYS A 42 -3.25 -7.37 7.80
CA LYS A 42 -2.00 -7.93 7.22
C LYS A 42 -2.11 -8.20 5.72
N VAL A 43 -3.29 -8.62 5.24
CA VAL A 43 -3.54 -8.79 3.80
C VAL A 43 -3.46 -7.43 3.10
N ARG A 44 -4.09 -6.40 3.67
CA ARG A 44 -4.00 -5.02 3.14
C ARG A 44 -2.54 -4.50 3.16
N GLU A 45 -1.80 -4.76 4.25
CA GLU A 45 -0.39 -4.38 4.38
C GLU A 45 0.45 -5.02 3.27
N GLN A 46 0.25 -6.31 3.01
CA GLN A 46 0.94 -7.01 1.94
C GLN A 46 0.63 -6.42 0.56
N TYR A 47 -0.65 -6.15 0.25
CA TYR A 47 -1.02 -5.55 -1.02
C TYR A 47 -0.45 -4.14 -1.18
N MET A 48 -0.49 -3.32 -0.13
CA MET A 48 0.06 -1.96 -0.14
C MET A 48 1.58 -1.98 -0.37
N ARG A 49 2.32 -2.86 0.33
CA ARG A 49 3.77 -3.04 0.12
C ARG A 49 4.08 -3.42 -1.32
N GLN A 50 3.42 -4.45 -1.85
CA GLN A 50 3.62 -4.90 -3.22
C GLN A 50 3.28 -3.81 -4.24
N PHE A 51 2.28 -2.96 -3.95
CA PHE A 51 1.90 -1.88 -4.85
C PHE A 51 2.94 -0.75 -4.85
N ILE A 52 3.44 -0.36 -3.67
CA ILE A 52 4.55 0.59 -3.52
C ILE A 52 5.78 0.11 -4.30
N GLU A 53 6.15 -1.17 -4.16
CA GLU A 53 7.29 -1.77 -4.87
C GLU A 53 7.14 -1.63 -6.39
N ARG A 54 5.98 -2.01 -6.95
CA ARG A 54 5.73 -1.88 -8.39
C ARG A 54 5.74 -0.43 -8.87
N LEU A 55 5.18 0.51 -8.10
CA LEU A 55 5.19 1.94 -8.45
C LEU A 55 6.62 2.50 -8.45
N LYS A 56 7.46 2.07 -7.50
CA LYS A 56 8.89 2.43 -7.48
C LYS A 56 9.65 1.89 -8.69
N GLU A 57 9.32 0.69 -9.16
CA GLU A 57 9.94 0.12 -10.36
C GLU A 57 9.57 0.90 -11.63
N ILE A 58 8.34 1.41 -11.72
CA ILE A 58 7.87 2.21 -12.86
C ILE A 58 8.49 3.62 -12.86
N GLN A 59 8.82 4.16 -11.69
CA GLN A 59 9.39 5.51 -11.54
C GLN A 59 10.92 5.58 -11.63
N LYS A 60 11.60 4.45 -11.74
CA LYS A 60 13.06 4.42 -12.01
C LYS A 60 13.35 4.81 -13.46
#